data_AF-A0A6M0G288-F1
#
_entry.id   AF-A0A6M0G288-F1
#
_cell.length_a   1.000
_cell.length_b   1.000
_cell.length_c   1.000
_cell.angle_alpha   90.00
_cell.angle_beta   90.00
_cell.angle_gamma   90.00
#
_symmetry.space_group_name_H-M   'P 1'
#
loop_
_entity.id
_entity.type
_entity.pdbx_description
1 polymer ?
#
loop_
_entity_poly.entity_id
_entity_poly.type
_entity_poly.pdbx_seq_one_letter_code
_entity_poly.pdbx_strand_id
1 'polypeptide(L)'
;MSYFLRIFCQSLQPVTAKQITDFILNGCYFEKIPRFELLPAETVTENSSWKSLTIYYQQGKRPIRIELNVNDILLQQEIQDTRETLELSEPSSKLQNLIQQLVASKQVIAIEVDDEGLSDCAWEMIDCLEAFLAKGWNGIIYAPEDGFYDENLQSIYKLLPSLSVAI
;
A
#
# COMPACT_ATOMS: atom_id res chain seq x y z
N MET A 1 14.83 -7.39 3.42
CA MET A 1 14.44 -7.71 2.03
C MET A 1 13.41 -6.67 1.55
N SER A 2 13.16 -6.45 0.24
CA SER A 2 12.06 -5.55 -0.15
C SER A 2 10.72 -6.26 0.06
N TYR A 3 9.86 -5.67 0.88
CA TYR A 3 8.48 -6.10 1.09
C TYR A 3 7.51 -5.04 0.56
N PHE A 4 6.43 -5.47 -0.08
CA PHE A 4 5.53 -4.60 -0.80
C PHE A 4 4.09 -4.78 -0.32
N LEU A 5 3.58 -3.77 0.36
CA LEU A 5 2.18 -3.64 0.73
C LEU A 5 1.42 -2.93 -0.38
N ARG A 6 0.16 -3.29 -0.61
CA ARG A 6 -0.69 -2.67 -1.62
C ARG A 6 -1.99 -2.20 -1.02
N ILE A 7 -2.48 -1.06 -1.49
CA ILE A 7 -3.79 -0.54 -1.15
C ILE A 7 -4.56 -0.32 -2.45
N PHE A 8 -5.51 -1.21 -2.71
CA PHE A 8 -6.36 -1.20 -3.90
C PHE A 8 -7.57 -0.31 -3.66
N CYS A 9 -7.59 0.87 -4.28
CA CYS A 9 -8.55 1.92 -4.00
C CYS A 9 -9.61 2.02 -5.11
N GLN A 10 -10.88 2.13 -4.72
CA GLN A 10 -12.01 2.23 -5.66
C GLN A 10 -12.39 3.68 -6.00
N SER A 11 -11.97 4.65 -5.20
CA SER A 11 -12.23 6.06 -5.47
C SER A 11 -11.50 6.54 -6.73
N LEU A 12 -12.17 7.36 -7.53
CA LEU A 12 -11.59 8.08 -8.68
C LEU A 12 -10.79 9.32 -8.26
N GLN A 13 -10.99 9.82 -7.05
CA GLN A 13 -10.23 10.95 -6.54
C GLN A 13 -8.79 10.49 -6.30
N PRO A 14 -7.78 11.09 -6.95
CA PRO A 14 -6.40 10.67 -6.76
C PRO A 14 -5.93 10.99 -5.34
N VAL A 15 -5.13 10.10 -4.78
CA VAL A 15 -4.39 10.38 -3.54
C VAL A 15 -3.31 11.41 -3.85
N THR A 16 -3.22 12.48 -3.06
CA THR A 16 -2.14 13.46 -3.22
C THR A 16 -0.97 13.14 -2.31
N ALA A 17 0.25 13.43 -2.78
CA ALA A 17 1.45 13.33 -1.95
C ALA A 17 1.32 14.19 -0.68
N LYS A 18 0.70 15.37 -0.80
CA LYS A 18 0.44 16.28 0.32
C LYS A 18 -0.35 15.62 1.44
N GLN A 19 -1.42 14.90 1.11
CA GLN A 19 -2.23 14.20 2.11
C GLN A 19 -1.41 13.16 2.87
N ILE A 20 -0.54 12.43 2.18
CA ILE A 20 0.35 11.44 2.80
C ILE A 20 1.38 12.13 3.69
N THR A 21 2.07 13.15 3.18
CA THR A 21 3.10 13.87 3.95
C THR A 21 2.51 14.58 5.16
N ASP A 22 1.35 15.24 5.01
CA ASP A 22 0.66 15.92 6.11
C ASP A 22 0.20 14.91 7.16
N PHE A 23 -0.30 13.74 6.77
CA PHE A 23 -0.65 12.67 7.70
C PHE A 23 0.57 12.23 8.53
N ILE A 24 1.69 11.94 7.85
CA ILE A 24 2.92 11.48 8.51
C ILE A 24 3.49 12.55 9.46
N LEU A 25 3.51 13.81 9.01
CA LEU A 25 4.02 14.93 9.80
C LEU A 25 3.17 15.23 11.05
N ASN A 26 1.84 15.12 10.93
CA ASN A 26 0.92 15.37 12.04
C ASN A 26 0.81 14.18 13.01
N GLY A 27 1.15 12.96 12.59
CA GLY A 27 1.03 11.75 13.41
C GLY A 27 2.20 11.49 14.37
N CYS A 28 3.28 12.27 14.32
CA CYS A 28 4.44 12.20 15.24
C CYS A 28 4.93 10.76 15.54
N TYR A 29 5.41 10.06 14.52
CA TYR A 29 5.91 8.68 14.64
C TYR A 29 7.43 8.59 14.92
N PHE A 30 8.20 9.63 14.57
CA PHE A 30 9.66 9.57 14.51
C PHE A 30 10.32 10.60 15.42
N GLU A 31 11.51 10.27 15.93
CA GLU A 31 12.32 11.19 16.74
C GLU A 31 12.73 12.46 15.99
N LYS A 32 12.92 12.34 14.67
CA LYS A 32 13.27 13.45 13.78
C LYS A 32 12.21 13.58 12.70
N ILE A 33 11.98 14.82 12.27
CA ILE A 33 11.08 15.11 11.16
C ILE A 33 11.60 14.36 9.91
N PRO A 34 10.78 13.48 9.30
CA PRO A 34 11.19 12.76 8.11
C PRO A 34 11.36 13.72 6.93
N ARG A 35 12.27 13.37 6.03
CA ARG A 35 12.49 14.11 4.78
C ARG A 35 11.80 13.38 3.63
N PHE A 36 11.19 14.15 2.73
CA PHE A 36 10.43 13.62 1.59
C PHE A 36 11.11 13.98 0.27
N GLU A 37 11.13 13.05 -0.67
CA GLU A 37 11.48 13.29 -2.07
C GLU A 37 10.36 12.82 -2.99
N LEU A 38 10.00 13.64 -3.99
CA LEU A 38 8.93 13.35 -4.94
C LEU A 38 9.48 13.14 -6.35
N LEU A 39 8.84 12.21 -7.06
CA LEU A 39 9.05 11.98 -8.48
C LEU A 39 7.70 11.99 -9.23
N PRO A 40 7.54 12.81 -10.30
CA PRO A 40 8.47 13.86 -10.73
C PRO A 40 8.67 14.92 -9.63
N ALA A 41 9.82 15.62 -9.68
CA ALA A 41 10.18 16.65 -8.71
C ALA A 41 9.34 17.93 -8.91
N GLU A 42 8.04 17.83 -8.68
CA GLU A 42 7.13 18.96 -8.59
C GLU A 42 6.93 19.34 -7.12
N THR A 43 6.67 20.61 -6.85
CA THR A 43 6.27 21.06 -5.51
C THR A 43 5.03 20.30 -5.07
N VAL A 44 5.04 19.79 -3.82
CA VAL A 44 3.89 19.16 -3.14
C VAL A 44 2.69 20.12 -3.21
N THR A 45 1.82 19.94 -4.19
CA THR A 45 0.64 20.76 -4.41
C THR A 45 -0.56 19.84 -4.60
N GLU A 46 -1.77 20.33 -4.39
CA GLU A 46 -3.00 19.54 -4.47
C GLU A 46 -3.27 18.95 -5.87
N ASN A 47 -2.55 19.43 -6.90
CA ASN A 47 -2.72 19.01 -8.30
C ASN A 47 -1.48 18.29 -8.90
N SER A 48 -0.47 17.93 -8.10
CA SER A 48 0.73 17.27 -8.63
C SER A 48 0.42 15.84 -9.09
N SER A 49 0.75 15.49 -10.33
CA SER A 49 0.68 14.12 -10.86
C SER A 49 1.88 13.29 -10.39
N TRP A 50 2.04 13.19 -9.07
CA TRP A 50 3.13 12.44 -8.47
C TRP A 50 3.00 10.94 -8.79
N LYS A 51 4.14 10.29 -8.98
CA LYS A 51 4.26 8.86 -9.27
C LYS A 51 4.92 8.12 -8.12
N SER A 52 5.89 8.74 -7.46
CA SER A 52 6.59 8.14 -6.33
C SER A 52 6.96 9.17 -5.27
N LEU A 53 6.85 8.77 -4.01
CA LEU A 53 7.21 9.52 -2.80
C LEU A 53 8.18 8.66 -2.00
N THR A 54 9.37 9.18 -1.73
CA THR A 54 10.37 8.52 -0.90
C THR A 54 10.44 9.20 0.46
N ILE A 55 10.37 8.42 1.54
CA ILE A 55 10.35 8.87 2.92
C ILE A 55 11.65 8.45 3.61
N TYR A 56 12.48 9.43 3.93
CA TYR A 56 13.72 9.28 4.69
C TYR A 56 13.43 9.55 6.16
N TYR A 57 13.13 8.50 6.92
CA TYR A 57 12.68 8.60 8.32
C TYR A 57 13.83 8.50 9.34
N GLN A 58 14.91 7.77 9.02
CA GLN A 58 16.04 7.57 9.92
C GLN A 58 17.36 7.41 9.15
N GLN A 59 18.43 8.00 9.69
CA GLN A 59 19.76 7.88 9.10
C GLN A 59 20.25 6.42 9.17
N GLY A 60 20.81 5.93 8.05
CA GLY A 60 21.33 4.56 7.94
C GLY A 60 20.26 3.48 7.74
N LYS A 61 18.98 3.85 7.73
CA LYS A 61 17.88 2.96 7.35
C LYS A 61 17.54 3.13 5.87
N ARG A 62 17.05 2.06 5.24
CA ARG A 62 16.52 2.12 3.88
C ARG A 62 15.24 2.96 3.88
N PRO A 63 15.07 3.91 2.94
CA PRO A 63 13.86 4.72 2.85
C PRO A 63 12.62 3.88 2.54
N ILE A 64 11.47 4.33 3.02
CA ILE A 64 10.17 3.80 2.59
C ILE A 64 9.84 4.46 1.25
N ARG A 65 9.34 3.69 0.29
CA ARG A 65 8.96 4.23 -1.02
C ARG A 65 7.50 3.93 -1.29
N ILE A 66 6.75 4.97 -1.61
CA ILE A 66 5.33 4.89 -1.97
C ILE A 66 5.23 5.19 -3.45
N GLU A 67 4.51 4.34 -4.18
CA GLU A 67 4.18 4.53 -5.59
C GLU A 67 2.67 4.63 -5.78
N LEU A 68 2.25 5.46 -6.73
CA LEU A 68 0.86 5.61 -7.12
C LEU A 68 0.68 5.25 -8.59
N ASN A 69 -0.14 4.23 -8.83
CA ASN A 69 -0.53 3.80 -10.17
C ASN A 69 -2.03 4.02 -10.35
N VAL A 70 -2.41 4.87 -11.30
CA VAL A 70 -3.81 5.30 -11.53
C VAL A 70 -4.21 4.94 -12.95
N ASN A 71 -5.23 4.07 -13.09
CA ASN A 71 -5.82 3.66 -14.37
C ASN A 71 -4.78 3.35 -15.48
N ASP A 72 -3.64 2.77 -15.12
CA ASP A 72 -2.57 2.43 -16.06
C ASP A 72 -2.36 0.92 -16.17
N ILE A 73 -1.43 0.52 -17.06
CA ILE A 73 -1.12 -0.89 -17.31
C ILE A 73 -0.59 -1.57 -16.05
N LEU A 74 0.18 -0.86 -15.21
CA LEU A 74 0.74 -1.38 -13.97
C LEU A 74 -0.37 -1.72 -12.96
N LEU A 75 -1.38 -0.86 -12.82
CA LEU A 75 -2.56 -1.17 -12.01
C LEU A 75 -3.25 -2.47 -12.48
N GLN A 76 -3.45 -2.63 -13.79
CA GLN A 76 -4.13 -3.81 -14.31
C GLN A 76 -3.29 -5.09 -14.10
N GLN A 77 -1.97 -4.99 -14.21
CA GLN A 77 -1.05 -6.08 -13.89
C GLN A 77 -1.13 -6.45 -12.40
N GLU A 78 -1.04 -5.47 -11.50
CA GLU A 78 -1.14 -5.71 -10.05
C GLU A 78 -2.47 -6.36 -9.65
N ILE A 79 -3.60 -5.92 -10.26
CA ILE A 79 -4.90 -6.56 -10.05
C ILE A 79 -4.89 -8.01 -10.55
N GLN A 80 -4.33 -8.25 -11.74
CA GLN A 80 -4.30 -9.58 -12.34
C GLN A 80 -3.44 -10.55 -11.54
N ASP A 81 -2.21 -10.16 -11.18
CA ASP A 81 -1.28 -10.98 -10.40
C ASP A 81 -1.86 -11.32 -9.02
N THR A 82 -2.49 -10.33 -8.37
CA THR A 82 -3.17 -10.52 -7.08
C THR A 82 -4.37 -11.46 -7.21
N ARG A 83 -5.15 -11.33 -8.29
CA ARG A 83 -6.28 -12.21 -8.57
C ARG A 83 -5.83 -13.65 -8.84
N GLU A 84 -4.76 -13.86 -9.60
CA GLU A 84 -4.21 -15.19 -9.87
C GLU A 84 -3.79 -15.88 -8.57
N THR A 85 -3.18 -15.14 -7.65
CA THR A 85 -2.84 -15.63 -6.31
C THR A 85 -4.09 -16.08 -5.53
N LEU A 86 -5.17 -15.29 -5.61
CA LEU A 86 -6.45 -15.60 -4.96
C LEU A 86 -7.16 -16.81 -5.59
N GLU A 87 -7.05 -17.02 -6.90
CA GLU A 87 -7.67 -18.14 -7.62
C GLU A 87 -7.05 -19.51 -7.25
N LEU A 88 -5.86 -19.53 -6.65
CA LEU A 88 -5.26 -20.75 -6.07
C LEU A 88 -5.97 -21.22 -4.79
N SER A 89 -6.81 -20.37 -4.18
CA SER A 89 -7.55 -20.70 -2.96
C SER A 89 -8.88 -21.40 -3.25
N GLU A 90 -9.45 -22.02 -2.21
CA GLU A 90 -10.78 -22.64 -2.33
C GLU A 90 -11.88 -21.60 -2.66
N PRO A 91 -12.74 -21.87 -3.67
CA PRO A 91 -13.82 -20.97 -4.02
C PRO A 91 -14.77 -20.71 -2.85
N SER A 92 -14.98 -19.43 -2.53
CA SER A 92 -15.94 -19.00 -1.50
C SER A 92 -16.62 -17.70 -1.91
N SER A 93 -17.79 -17.41 -1.32
CA SER A 93 -18.48 -16.13 -1.55
C SER A 93 -17.62 -14.94 -1.11
N LYS A 94 -16.82 -15.09 -0.04
CA LYS A 94 -15.86 -14.08 0.41
C LYS A 94 -14.79 -13.80 -0.65
N LEU A 95 -14.21 -14.86 -1.22
CA LEU A 95 -13.21 -14.75 -2.28
C LEU A 95 -13.78 -14.04 -3.52
N GLN A 96 -15.01 -14.39 -3.92
CA GLN A 96 -15.68 -13.76 -5.06
C GLN A 96 -15.95 -12.27 -4.82
N ASN A 97 -16.40 -11.90 -3.61
CA ASN A 97 -16.58 -10.50 -3.24
C ASN A 97 -15.25 -9.73 -3.25
N LEU A 98 -14.18 -10.32 -2.73
CA LEU A 98 -12.85 -9.71 -2.74
C LEU A 98 -12.33 -9.48 -4.16
N ILE A 99 -12.46 -10.48 -5.04
CA ILE A 99 -12.08 -10.35 -6.45
C ILE A 99 -12.87 -9.23 -7.12
N GLN A 100 -14.18 -9.13 -6.87
CA GLN A 100 -15.00 -8.04 -7.39
C GLN A 100 -14.51 -6.67 -6.90
N GLN A 101 -14.14 -6.56 -5.63
CA GLN A 101 -13.60 -5.33 -5.07
C GLN A 101 -12.24 -4.96 -5.68
N LEU A 102 -11.36 -5.93 -5.90
CA LEU A 102 -10.06 -5.72 -6.55
C LEU A 102 -10.22 -5.22 -7.99
N VAL A 103 -11.08 -5.87 -8.79
CA VAL A 103 -11.34 -5.48 -10.18
C VAL A 103 -12.01 -4.10 -10.27
N ALA A 104 -12.75 -3.68 -9.25
CA ALA A 104 -13.34 -2.36 -9.18
C ALA A 104 -12.32 -1.22 -8.95
N SER A 105 -11.08 -1.55 -8.56
CA SER A 105 -10.06 -0.57 -8.20
C SER A 105 -9.69 0.34 -9.37
N LYS A 106 -9.47 1.62 -9.04
CA LYS A 106 -9.12 2.70 -9.99
C LYS A 106 -7.70 3.21 -9.80
N GLN A 107 -7.11 2.91 -8.64
CA GLN A 107 -5.73 3.20 -8.33
C GLN A 107 -5.20 2.17 -7.34
N VAL A 108 -3.90 1.94 -7.37
CA VAL A 108 -3.18 1.14 -6.37
C VAL A 108 -2.04 1.98 -5.82
N ILE A 109 -1.92 1.96 -4.50
CA ILE A 109 -0.81 2.54 -3.77
C ILE A 109 0.08 1.38 -3.36
N ALA A 110 1.33 1.36 -3.83
CA ALA A 110 2.31 0.37 -3.41
C ALA A 110 3.27 0.99 -2.41
N ILE A 111 3.45 0.35 -1.25
CA ILE A 111 4.38 0.77 -0.21
C ILE A 111 5.50 -0.27 -0.13
N GLU A 112 6.68 0.13 -0.58
CA GLU A 112 7.91 -0.66 -0.48
C GLU A 112 8.64 -0.33 0.82
N VAL A 113 8.98 -1.38 1.56
CA VAL A 113 9.71 -1.31 2.83
C VAL A 113 10.83 -2.33 2.89
N ASP A 114 11.76 -2.15 3.82
CA ASP A 114 12.76 -3.16 4.16
C ASP A 114 12.28 -3.96 5.38
N ASP A 115 11.59 -5.08 5.18
CA ASP A 115 10.92 -5.84 6.24
C ASP A 115 11.83 -6.23 7.42
N GLU A 116 13.07 -6.62 7.13
CA GLU A 116 14.08 -6.99 8.13
C GLU A 116 14.70 -5.78 8.82
N GLY A 117 14.72 -4.63 8.14
CA GLY A 117 15.44 -3.43 8.55
C GLY A 117 14.57 -2.30 9.10
N LEU A 118 13.25 -2.38 8.92
CA LEU A 118 12.29 -1.36 9.32
C LEU A 118 12.18 -1.25 10.85
N SER A 119 12.16 -0.04 11.38
CA SER A 119 11.97 0.18 12.82
C SER A 119 10.51 0.00 13.23
N ASP A 120 10.25 -0.36 14.49
CA ASP A 120 8.89 -0.48 15.05
C ASP A 120 8.04 0.78 14.84
N CYS A 121 8.61 1.97 15.09
CA CYS A 121 7.93 3.25 14.82
C CYS A 121 7.54 3.43 13.34
N ALA A 122 8.33 2.87 12.42
CA ALA A 122 8.06 2.95 11.00
C ALA A 122 6.97 1.96 10.60
N TRP A 123 6.95 0.75 11.18
CA TRP A 123 5.83 -0.17 11.07
C TRP A 123 4.52 0.45 11.57
N GLU A 124 4.51 1.04 12.77
CA GLU A 124 3.34 1.71 13.32
C GLU A 124 2.84 2.86 12.42
N MET A 125 3.77 3.64 11.85
CA MET A 125 3.44 4.68 10.88
C MET A 125 2.78 4.11 9.63
N ILE A 126 3.28 2.99 9.10
CA ILE A 126 2.72 2.31 7.93
C ILE A 126 1.32 1.80 8.22
N ASP A 127 1.10 1.08 9.33
CA ASP A 127 -0.21 0.57 9.71
C ASP A 127 -1.24 1.70 9.79
N CYS A 128 -0.86 2.82 10.43
CA CYS A 128 -1.71 4.00 10.52
C CYS A 128 -1.96 4.64 9.15
N LEU A 129 -0.96 4.68 8.27
CA LEU A 129 -1.07 5.22 6.93
C LEU A 129 -1.96 4.34 6.04
N GLU A 130 -1.84 3.02 6.12
CA GLU A 130 -2.68 2.06 5.42
C GLU A 130 -4.15 2.23 5.80
N ALA A 131 -4.46 2.29 7.10
CA ALA A 131 -5.80 2.54 7.60
C ALA A 131 -6.36 3.89 7.10
N PHE A 132 -5.53 4.95 7.14
CA PHE A 132 -5.91 6.27 6.65
C PHE A 132 -6.24 6.26 5.14
N LEU A 133 -5.40 5.63 4.34
CA LEU A 133 -5.58 5.53 2.88
C LEU A 133 -6.75 4.63 2.50
N ALA A 134 -6.87 3.46 3.13
CA ALA A 134 -7.99 2.56 2.91
C ALA A 134 -9.33 3.26 3.23
N LYS A 135 -9.40 3.96 4.36
CA LYS A 135 -10.59 4.71 4.76
C LYS A 135 -10.91 5.87 3.81
N GLY A 136 -9.90 6.64 3.41
CA GLY A 136 -10.09 7.83 2.58
C GLY A 136 -10.49 7.53 1.13
N TRP A 137 -10.10 6.36 0.61
CA TRP A 137 -10.26 6.03 -0.82
C TRP A 137 -11.03 4.74 -1.09
N ASN A 138 -11.77 4.25 -0.09
CA ASN A 138 -12.53 2.99 -0.15
C ASN A 138 -11.62 1.86 -0.64
N GLY A 139 -10.50 1.71 0.07
CA GLY A 139 -9.40 0.84 -0.30
C GLY A 139 -9.40 -0.46 0.50
N ILE A 140 -8.80 -1.48 -0.10
CA ILE A 140 -8.50 -2.76 0.55
C ILE A 140 -6.99 -2.92 0.59
N ILE A 141 -6.49 -3.27 1.76
CA ILE A 141 -5.07 -3.48 1.99
C ILE A 141 -4.75 -4.93 1.64
N TYR A 142 -3.61 -5.13 0.98
CA TYR A 142 -3.09 -6.44 0.60
C TYR A 142 -1.62 -6.57 1.04
N ALA A 143 -1.40 -7.55 1.90
CA ALA A 143 -0.11 -8.00 2.39
C ALA A 143 0.19 -9.39 1.78
N PRO A 144 1.14 -9.52 0.82
CA PRO A 144 1.30 -10.72 0.00
C PRO A 144 1.54 -12.04 0.74
N GLU A 145 2.11 -11.98 1.94
CA GLU A 145 2.43 -13.18 2.75
C GLU A 145 1.39 -13.47 3.83
N ASP A 146 0.36 -12.63 3.96
CA ASP A 146 -0.58 -12.67 5.08
C ASP A 146 -2.04 -12.65 4.62
N GLY A 147 -2.44 -11.61 3.87
CA GLY A 147 -3.79 -11.54 3.33
C GLY A 147 -4.31 -10.14 3.06
N PHE A 148 -5.62 -10.00 3.18
CA PHE A 148 -6.36 -8.79 2.87
C PHE A 148 -7.04 -8.22 4.11
N TYR A 149 -6.99 -6.90 4.22
CA TYR A 149 -7.45 -6.16 5.38
C TYR A 149 -8.36 -4.99 5.00
N ASP A 150 -9.30 -4.67 5.89
CA ASP A 150 -10.19 -3.53 5.77
C ASP A 150 -9.55 -2.23 6.29
N GLU A 151 -10.28 -1.12 6.23
CA GLU A 151 -9.80 0.18 6.70
C GLU A 151 -9.57 0.29 8.21
N ASN A 152 -9.99 -0.72 8.99
CA ASN A 152 -9.74 -0.84 10.42
C ASN A 152 -8.61 -1.85 10.71
N LEU A 153 -7.86 -2.25 9.69
CA LEU A 153 -6.82 -3.28 9.75
C LEU A 153 -7.35 -4.65 10.22
N GLN A 154 -8.64 -4.92 10.01
CA GLN A 154 -9.23 -6.23 10.31
C GLN A 154 -9.11 -7.14 9.10
N SER A 155 -8.68 -8.39 9.36
CA SER A 155 -8.52 -9.39 8.29
C SER A 155 -9.86 -9.72 7.65
N ILE A 156 -9.98 -9.45 6.35
CA ILE A 156 -11.12 -9.83 5.50
C ILE A 156 -10.89 -11.24 4.94
N TYR A 157 -9.65 -11.53 4.56
CA TYR A 157 -9.24 -12.79 3.95
C TYR A 157 -7.80 -13.10 4.31
N LYS A 158 -7.50 -14.35 4.67
CA LYS A 158 -6.13 -14.80 4.92
C LYS A 158 -5.65 -15.63 3.77
N LEU A 159 -4.43 -15.37 3.31
CA LEU A 159 -3.75 -16.26 2.39
C LEU A 159 -3.28 -17.49 3.17
N LEU A 160 -3.40 -18.65 2.52
CA LEU A 160 -2.71 -19.83 3.03
C LEU A 160 -1.21 -19.59 2.83
N PRO A 161 -0.37 -19.95 3.81
CA PRO A 161 1.07 -19.94 3.59
C PRO A 161 1.33 -20.73 2.31
N SER A 162 2.04 -20.14 1.36
CA SER A 162 2.45 -20.86 0.17
C SER A 162 3.16 -22.12 0.66
N LEU A 163 2.54 -23.28 0.42
CA LEU A 163 3.23 -24.55 0.58
C LEU A 163 4.42 -24.42 -0.37
N SER A 164 5.59 -24.20 0.20
CA SER A 164 6.84 -24.20 -0.54
C SER A 164 6.85 -25.51 -1.27
N VAL A 165 6.63 -25.48 -2.58
CA VAL A 165 6.80 -26.66 -3.42
C VAL A 165 8.30 -26.90 -3.37
N ALA A 166 8.70 -27.74 -2.43
CA ALA A 166 10.02 -28.34 -2.42
C ALA A 166 10.10 -29.18 -3.70
N ILE A 167 10.74 -28.62 -4.72
CA ILE A 167 11.25 -29.36 -5.88
C ILE A 167 12.64 -29.86 -5.50
#